data_AF-A0A2R4N014-F1
#
_entry.id   AF-A0A2R4N014-F1
#
_cell.length_a   1.000
_cell.length_b   1.000
_cell.length_c   1.000
_cell.angle_alpha   90.00
_cell.angle_beta   90.00
_cell.angle_gamma   90.00
#
_symmetry.space_group_name_H-M   'P 1'
#
loop_
_entity.id
_entity.type
_entity.pdbx_description
1 polymer ?
#
loop_
_entity_poly.entity_id
_entity_poly.type
_entity_poly.pdbx_seq_one_letter_code
_entity_poly.pdbx_strand_id
1 'polypeptide(L)'
;MAAEVLEAVAGDLEEVEKIIGRYLKVRSGHLTDFAHLEADGYERWLRPAAVLLISRIFGYKGQKAPALAAVVQLIYLAARIHRQVPDTHPAGEEIDPRDGTQLPVLVGDYLYGRFFTTLCEADLLEFLGPLADIIRKINEAAVLRLQGHQLDWPEEEKELLAGGCRLASRLARVDSSREEEAYQLGLALARKDEWQALKIIASWPECQEKQDLTWLINWYCNAENQLLMERR
;
A
#
# COMPACT_ATOMS: atom_id res chain seq x y z
N MET A 1 3.19 14.49 -13.64
CA MET A 1 3.74 13.11 -13.62
C MET A 1 2.68 12.13 -13.10
N ALA A 2 2.55 11.79 -11.80
CA ALA A 2 1.45 10.89 -11.36
C ALA A 2 0.05 11.53 -11.47
N ALA A 3 -0.06 12.82 -11.13
CA ALA A 3 -1.31 13.60 -11.21
C ALA A 3 -1.81 13.83 -12.65
N GLU A 4 -0.96 13.65 -13.67
CA GLU A 4 -1.38 13.80 -15.08
C GLU A 4 -2.03 12.54 -15.64
N VAL A 5 -1.83 11.38 -14.99
CA VAL A 5 -2.34 10.09 -15.49
C VAL A 5 -3.38 9.44 -14.58
N LEU A 6 -3.37 9.80 -13.30
CA LEU A 6 -4.40 9.43 -12.33
C LEU A 6 -5.32 10.64 -12.08
N GLU A 7 -5.76 11.30 -13.16
CA GLU A 7 -6.52 12.55 -13.12
C GLU A 7 -7.75 12.41 -12.23
N ALA A 8 -8.45 11.27 -12.32
CA ALA A 8 -9.68 11.08 -11.56
C ALA A 8 -9.44 11.15 -10.06
N VAL A 9 -8.29 10.66 -9.56
CA VAL A 9 -7.98 10.58 -8.12
C VAL A 9 -6.88 11.53 -7.67
N ALA A 10 -6.42 12.45 -8.51
CA ALA A 10 -5.28 13.33 -8.21
C ALA A 10 -5.46 14.11 -6.89
N GLY A 11 -6.63 14.73 -6.68
CA GLY A 11 -6.92 15.46 -5.44
C GLY A 11 -7.01 14.56 -4.20
N ASP A 12 -7.47 13.32 -4.36
CA ASP A 12 -7.50 12.33 -3.27
C ASP A 12 -6.08 11.84 -2.93
N LEU A 13 -5.21 11.67 -3.93
CA LEU A 13 -3.81 11.31 -3.74
C LEU A 13 -3.04 12.41 -3.00
N GLU A 14 -3.31 13.68 -3.29
CA GLU A 14 -2.77 14.80 -2.50
C GLU A 14 -3.22 14.72 -1.04
N GLU A 15 -4.47 14.33 -0.78
CA GLU A 15 -4.97 14.16 0.58
C GLU A 15 -4.29 12.98 1.29
N VAL A 16 -4.07 11.87 0.58
CA VAL A 16 -3.27 10.74 1.11
C VAL A 16 -1.87 11.21 1.49
N GLU A 17 -1.20 11.99 0.64
CA GLU A 17 0.12 12.54 0.95
C GLU A 17 0.10 13.47 2.17
N LYS A 18 -0.91 14.33 2.29
CA LYS A 18 -1.06 15.18 3.48
C LYS A 18 -1.25 14.33 4.74
N ILE A 19 -2.06 13.27 4.69
CA ILE A 19 -2.27 12.38 5.83
C ILE A 19 -0.95 11.72 6.25
N ILE A 20 -0.23 11.10 5.30
CA ILE A 20 1.04 10.41 5.59
C ILE A 20 2.11 11.42 6.02
N GLY A 21 2.25 12.53 5.30
CA GLY A 21 3.28 13.56 5.53
C GLY A 21 3.18 14.22 6.91
N ARG A 22 1.97 14.36 7.46
CA ARG A 22 1.76 14.83 8.85
C ARG A 22 2.44 13.94 9.89
N TYR A 23 2.76 12.69 9.54
CA TYR A 23 3.29 11.70 10.48
C TYR A 23 4.81 11.54 10.38
N LEU A 24 5.41 11.99 9.26
CA LEU A 24 6.84 11.83 9.01
C LEU A 24 7.71 12.80 9.82
N LYS A 25 7.13 13.88 10.35
CA LYS A 25 7.85 14.82 11.23
C LYS A 25 7.54 14.52 12.70
N VAL A 26 8.56 14.23 13.48
CA VAL A 26 8.47 13.99 14.93
C VAL A 26 9.33 15.00 15.70
N ARG A 27 9.23 15.00 17.04
CA ARG A 27 9.98 15.96 17.88
C ARG A 27 11.50 15.85 17.70
N SER A 28 12.00 14.64 17.45
CA SER A 28 13.42 14.32 17.33
C SER A 28 14.00 14.52 15.93
N GLY A 29 13.19 14.85 14.93
CA GLY A 29 13.64 14.96 13.53
C GLY A 29 12.59 14.48 12.53
N HIS A 30 13.04 14.11 11.34
CA HIS A 30 12.21 13.47 10.33
C HIS A 30 12.40 11.94 10.41
N LEU A 31 11.34 11.16 10.15
CA LEU A 31 11.46 9.71 10.24
C LEU A 31 12.45 9.11 9.22
N THR A 32 12.72 9.82 8.13
CA THR A 32 13.74 9.42 7.14
C THR A 32 15.16 9.46 7.71
N ASP A 33 15.37 10.15 8.83
CA ASP A 33 16.66 10.17 9.53
C ASP A 33 16.89 8.86 10.31
N PHE A 34 15.84 8.04 10.47
CA PHE A 34 15.82 6.85 11.33
C PHE A 34 15.46 5.56 10.59
N ALA A 35 14.91 5.63 9.37
CA ALA A 35 14.62 4.47 8.53
C ALA A 35 14.55 4.86 7.04
N HIS A 36 14.79 3.89 6.16
CA HIS A 36 14.60 4.03 4.72
C HIS A 36 13.10 3.98 4.37
N LEU A 37 12.46 5.15 4.31
CA LEU A 37 11.02 5.29 4.04
C LEU A 37 10.67 5.47 2.56
N GLU A 38 11.67 5.63 1.71
CA GLU A 38 11.47 5.92 0.30
C GLU A 38 10.90 4.69 -0.41
N ALA A 39 9.72 4.87 -1.01
CA ALA A 39 9.22 4.00 -2.05
C ALA A 39 9.56 4.66 -3.39
N ASP A 40 10.35 3.97 -4.19
CA ASP A 40 10.93 4.52 -5.41
C ASP A 40 9.86 4.84 -6.46
N GLY A 41 10.02 5.98 -7.13
CA GLY A 41 9.22 6.38 -8.28
C GLY A 41 7.71 6.34 -8.03
N TYR A 42 7.00 5.63 -8.90
CA TYR A 42 5.54 5.54 -8.91
C TYR A 42 5.00 4.39 -8.04
N GLU A 43 5.84 3.48 -7.53
CA GLU A 43 5.39 2.37 -6.67
C GLU A 43 4.75 2.86 -5.38
N ARG A 44 5.18 4.04 -4.90
CA ARG A 44 4.57 4.73 -3.75
C ARG A 44 3.09 5.05 -3.94
N TRP A 45 2.64 5.13 -5.19
CA TRP A 45 1.27 5.49 -5.55
C TRP A 45 0.37 4.30 -5.84
N LEU A 46 0.94 3.11 -6.05
CA LEU A 46 0.18 1.92 -6.43
C LEU A 46 -0.97 1.62 -5.46
N ARG A 47 -0.65 1.46 -4.16
CA ARG A 47 -1.67 1.04 -3.17
C ARG A 47 -2.70 2.13 -2.94
N PRO A 48 -2.31 3.42 -2.72
CA PRO A 48 -3.28 4.49 -2.62
C PRO A 48 -4.18 4.62 -3.85
N ALA A 49 -3.60 4.61 -5.05
CA ALA A 49 -4.35 4.75 -6.29
C ALA A 49 -5.34 3.59 -6.49
N ALA A 50 -4.91 2.35 -6.24
CA ALA A 50 -5.79 1.19 -6.34
C ALA A 50 -7.01 1.33 -5.39
N VAL A 51 -6.79 1.71 -4.13
CA VAL A 51 -7.88 1.92 -3.16
C VAL A 51 -8.83 3.02 -3.63
N LEU A 52 -8.29 4.17 -4.05
CA LEU A 52 -9.08 5.32 -4.47
C LEU A 52 -9.90 5.01 -5.73
N LEU A 53 -9.27 4.48 -6.77
CA LEU A 53 -9.91 4.15 -8.04
C LEU A 53 -11.00 3.10 -7.86
N ILE A 54 -10.73 2.02 -7.12
CA ILE A 54 -11.73 0.96 -6.87
C ILE A 54 -12.94 1.53 -6.13
N SER A 55 -12.71 2.34 -5.08
CA SER A 55 -13.82 2.94 -4.34
C SER A 55 -14.70 3.82 -5.24
N ARG A 56 -14.09 4.60 -6.13
CA ARG A 56 -14.81 5.49 -7.05
C ARG A 56 -15.50 4.78 -8.22
N ILE A 57 -14.88 3.74 -8.79
CA ILE A 57 -15.49 2.88 -9.83
C ILE A 57 -16.82 2.31 -9.31
N PHE A 58 -16.86 1.94 -8.02
CA PHE A 58 -18.06 1.45 -7.36
C PHE A 58 -18.94 2.54 -6.75
N GLY A 59 -18.68 3.82 -7.04
CA GLY A 59 -19.57 4.94 -6.73
C GLY A 59 -19.30 5.63 -5.39
N TYR A 60 -18.26 5.27 -4.65
CA TYR A 60 -17.89 5.96 -3.41
C TYR A 60 -17.01 7.19 -3.69
N LYS A 61 -17.49 8.37 -3.26
CA LYS A 61 -16.78 9.66 -3.40
C LYS A 61 -16.63 10.38 -2.05
N GLY A 62 -16.73 9.64 -0.94
CA GLY A 62 -16.64 10.20 0.41
C GLY A 62 -15.20 10.39 0.88
N GLN A 63 -15.03 11.18 1.95
CA GLN A 63 -13.71 11.52 2.50
C GLN A 63 -13.01 10.36 3.22
N LYS A 64 -13.68 9.22 3.45
CA LYS A 64 -13.03 8.06 4.07
C LYS A 64 -12.09 7.31 3.12
N ALA A 65 -12.21 7.52 1.80
CA ALA A 65 -11.38 6.81 0.81
C ALA A 65 -9.89 7.22 0.89
N PRO A 66 -9.53 8.53 0.93
CA PRO A 66 -8.16 8.96 1.21
C PRO A 66 -7.62 8.43 2.54
N ALA A 67 -8.44 8.40 3.60
CA ALA A 67 -8.03 7.86 4.89
C ALA A 67 -7.72 6.35 4.83
N LEU A 68 -8.58 5.56 4.16
CA LEU A 68 -8.34 4.13 3.93
C LEU A 68 -7.08 3.91 3.08
N ALA A 69 -6.89 4.68 2.02
CA ALA A 69 -5.71 4.62 1.16
C ALA A 69 -4.42 4.93 1.94
N ALA A 70 -4.44 5.96 2.79
CA ALA A 70 -3.34 6.29 3.69
C ALA A 70 -3.06 5.18 4.71
N VAL A 71 -4.11 4.59 5.29
CA VAL A 71 -4.02 3.43 6.21
C VAL A 71 -3.30 2.25 5.54
N VAL A 72 -3.72 1.88 4.33
CA VAL A 72 -3.08 0.78 3.58
C VAL A 72 -1.61 1.09 3.30
N GLN A 73 -1.29 2.34 2.92
CA GLN A 73 0.08 2.75 2.66
C GLN A 73 0.95 2.80 3.92
N LEU A 74 0.41 3.21 5.08
CA LEU A 74 1.13 3.20 6.35
C LEU A 74 1.50 1.78 6.78
N ILE A 75 0.59 0.82 6.61
CA ILE A 75 0.87 -0.61 6.87
C ILE A 75 1.98 -1.11 5.94
N TYR A 76 1.93 -0.74 4.66
CA TYR A 76 2.98 -1.09 3.69
C TYR A 76 4.35 -0.56 4.10
N LEU A 77 4.42 0.73 4.45
CA LEU A 77 5.67 1.38 4.85
C LEU A 77 6.24 0.72 6.13
N ALA A 78 5.39 0.45 7.12
CA ALA A 78 5.81 -0.23 8.35
C ALA A 78 6.40 -1.62 8.07
N ALA A 79 5.68 -2.45 7.29
CA ALA A 79 6.14 -3.79 6.93
C ALA A 79 7.41 -3.76 6.08
N ARG A 80 7.55 -2.79 5.15
CA ARG A 80 8.75 -2.60 4.33
C ARG A 80 9.97 -2.28 5.19
N ILE A 81 9.83 -1.37 6.16
CA ILE A 81 10.90 -1.00 7.08
C ILE A 81 11.34 -2.21 7.91
N HIS A 82 10.39 -2.93 8.51
CA HIS A 82 10.70 -4.13 9.31
C HIS A 82 11.41 -5.22 8.50
N ARG A 83 11.10 -5.35 7.21
CA ARG A 83 11.78 -6.30 6.31
C ARG A 83 13.23 -5.92 5.98
N GLN A 84 13.55 -4.62 6.01
CA GLN A 84 14.89 -4.11 5.69
C GLN A 84 15.85 -4.17 6.89
N VAL A 85 15.33 -4.44 8.10
CA VAL A 85 16.15 -4.61 9.29
C VAL A 85 17.07 -5.82 9.12
N PRO A 86 18.40 -5.66 9.21
CA PRO A 86 19.33 -6.77 9.08
C PRO A 86 19.33 -7.64 10.35
N ASP A 87 19.54 -8.96 10.16
CA ASP A 87 19.63 -9.93 11.26
C ASP A 87 20.88 -9.74 12.12
N THR A 88 21.99 -9.32 11.51
CA THR A 88 23.28 -9.11 12.18
C THR A 88 23.99 -7.91 11.60
N HIS A 89 24.81 -7.25 12.43
CA HIS A 89 25.67 -6.14 12.03
C HIS A 89 27.14 -6.57 12.04
N PRO A 90 27.97 -6.08 11.10
CA PRO A 90 29.41 -6.25 11.19
C PRO A 90 29.96 -5.59 12.47
N ALA A 91 30.81 -6.30 13.19
CA ALA A 91 31.37 -5.80 14.45
C ALA A 91 32.47 -4.75 14.19
N GLY A 92 32.36 -3.60 14.85
CA GLY A 92 33.41 -2.57 14.85
C GLY A 92 33.29 -1.49 13.77
N GLU A 93 32.20 -1.47 13.01
CA GLU A 93 31.92 -0.43 12.01
C GLU A 93 30.83 0.53 12.50
N GLU A 94 31.00 1.82 12.22
CA GLU A 94 29.95 2.82 12.41
C GLU A 94 28.91 2.61 11.29
N ILE A 95 27.70 2.18 11.67
CA ILE A 95 26.60 1.95 10.75
C ILE A 95 25.69 3.17 10.69
N ASP A 96 25.12 3.43 9.51
CA ASP A 96 24.03 4.41 9.39
C ASP A 96 22.89 3.99 10.34
N PRO A 97 22.36 4.91 11.18
CA PRO A 97 21.24 4.61 12.08
C PRO A 97 20.03 3.96 11.39
N ARG A 98 19.82 4.25 10.10
CA ARG A 98 18.74 3.69 9.26
C ARG A 98 18.97 2.24 8.87
N ASP A 99 20.22 1.79 8.87
CA ASP A 99 20.61 0.41 8.65
C ASP A 99 20.71 -0.37 9.96
N GLY A 100 20.55 0.31 11.11
CA GLY A 100 20.51 -0.31 12.44
C GLY A 100 19.25 -1.14 12.71
N THR A 101 19.19 -1.80 13.86
CA THR A 101 18.00 -2.60 14.23
C THR A 101 16.94 -1.78 14.98
N GLN A 102 17.33 -1.05 16.02
CA GLN A 102 16.36 -0.47 16.96
C GLN A 102 15.55 0.69 16.36
N LEU A 103 16.22 1.61 15.66
CA LEU A 103 15.56 2.78 15.11
C LEU A 103 14.55 2.42 14.01
N PRO A 104 14.88 1.62 12.98
CA PRO A 104 13.90 1.20 11.99
C PRO A 104 12.72 0.41 12.58
N VAL A 105 12.96 -0.49 13.55
CA VAL A 105 11.87 -1.19 14.25
C VAL A 105 10.89 -0.21 14.89
N LEU A 106 11.41 0.77 15.65
CA LEU A 106 10.59 1.79 16.30
C LEU A 106 9.87 2.71 15.31
N VAL A 107 10.47 3.02 14.16
CA VAL A 107 9.80 3.76 13.09
C VAL A 107 8.62 2.96 12.55
N GLY A 108 8.80 1.67 12.29
CA GLY A 108 7.71 0.79 11.85
C GLY A 108 6.57 0.71 12.88
N ASP A 109 6.89 0.55 14.16
CA ASP A 109 5.90 0.54 15.25
C ASP A 109 5.15 1.87 15.38
N TYR A 110 5.87 2.98 15.21
CA TYR A 110 5.26 4.32 15.18
C TYR A 110 4.27 4.44 14.03
N LEU A 111 4.61 3.98 12.81
CA LEU A 111 3.70 4.00 11.67
C LEU A 111 2.45 3.13 11.91
N TYR A 112 2.58 1.97 12.56
CA TYR A 112 1.42 1.19 13.01
C TYR A 112 0.55 1.98 14.01
N GLY A 113 1.15 2.72 14.94
CA GLY A 113 0.42 3.63 15.84
C GLY A 113 -0.37 4.71 15.08
N ARG A 114 0.21 5.29 14.02
CA ARG A 114 -0.46 6.28 13.17
C ARG A 114 -1.54 5.69 12.29
N PHE A 115 -1.40 4.44 11.88
CA PHE A 115 -2.46 3.65 11.26
C PHE A 115 -3.71 3.59 12.18
N PHE A 116 -3.56 3.21 13.45
CA PHE A 116 -4.68 3.16 14.41
C PHE A 116 -5.32 4.54 14.63
N THR A 117 -4.49 5.58 14.76
CA THR A 117 -4.95 6.96 14.90
C THR A 117 -5.83 7.36 13.71
N THR A 118 -5.36 7.06 12.49
CA THR A 118 -6.08 7.40 11.25
C THR A 118 -7.40 6.64 11.13
N LEU A 119 -7.46 5.37 11.52
CA LEU A 119 -8.71 4.61 11.56
C LEU A 119 -9.74 5.24 12.51
N CYS A 120 -9.31 5.66 13.70
CA CYS A 120 -10.18 6.31 14.68
C CYS A 120 -10.68 7.67 14.18
N GLU A 121 -9.78 8.52 13.68
CA GLU A 121 -10.11 9.87 13.21
C GLU A 121 -11.06 9.86 12.00
N ALA A 122 -10.94 8.87 11.12
CA ALA A 122 -11.75 8.74 9.90
C ALA A 122 -13.03 7.91 10.08
N ASP A 123 -13.35 7.46 11.30
CA ASP A 123 -14.49 6.59 11.59
C ASP A 123 -14.47 5.31 10.73
N LEU A 124 -13.31 4.64 10.68
CA LEU A 124 -13.04 3.44 9.88
C LEU A 124 -12.83 2.18 10.74
N LEU A 125 -13.26 2.20 12.00
CA LEU A 125 -13.09 1.08 12.92
C LEU A 125 -13.75 -0.22 12.45
N GLU A 126 -14.75 -0.15 11.57
CA GLU A 126 -15.33 -1.34 10.92
C GLU A 126 -14.31 -2.16 10.11
N PHE A 127 -13.22 -1.54 9.66
CA PHE A 127 -12.14 -2.22 8.92
C PHE A 127 -11.00 -2.72 9.82
N LEU A 128 -11.02 -2.42 11.11
CA LEU A 128 -9.96 -2.82 12.04
C LEU A 128 -9.76 -4.34 12.06
N GLY A 129 -10.84 -5.13 12.09
CA GLY A 129 -10.76 -6.59 12.08
C GLY A 129 -10.07 -7.15 10.83
N PRO A 130 -10.56 -6.83 9.61
CA PRO A 130 -9.91 -7.21 8.36
C PRO A 130 -8.44 -6.74 8.25
N LEU A 131 -8.13 -5.51 8.68
CA LEU A 131 -6.77 -4.97 8.62
C LEU A 131 -5.84 -5.66 9.62
N ALA A 132 -6.33 -6.00 10.81
CA ALA A 132 -5.58 -6.77 11.79
C ALA A 132 -5.27 -8.19 11.29
N ASP A 133 -6.19 -8.84 10.56
CA ASP A 133 -5.92 -10.14 9.95
C ASP A 133 -4.85 -10.05 8.85
N ILE A 134 -4.88 -9.00 8.02
CA ILE A 134 -3.83 -8.73 7.04
C ILE A 134 -2.47 -8.55 7.72
N ILE A 135 -2.39 -7.72 8.77
CA ILE A 135 -1.16 -7.50 9.55
C ILE A 135 -0.67 -8.78 10.21
N ARG A 136 -1.57 -9.62 10.73
CA ARG A 136 -1.23 -10.94 11.28
C ARG A 136 -0.56 -11.81 10.24
N LYS A 137 -1.15 -11.95 9.04
CA LYS A 137 -0.58 -12.75 7.94
C LYS A 137 0.77 -12.23 7.46
N ILE A 138 0.91 -10.90 7.33
CA ILE A 138 2.18 -10.23 7.02
C ILE A 138 3.27 -10.68 8.01
N ASN A 139 2.98 -10.61 9.30
CA ASN A 139 3.95 -10.95 10.34
C ASN A 139 4.23 -12.46 10.45
N GLU A 140 3.22 -13.31 10.25
CA GLU A 140 3.41 -14.77 10.20
C GLU A 140 4.34 -15.18 9.05
N ALA A 141 4.15 -14.59 7.86
CA ALA A 141 5.04 -14.80 6.73
C ALA A 141 6.47 -14.32 7.03
N ALA A 142 6.62 -13.16 7.67
CA ALA A 142 7.92 -12.65 8.08
C ALA A 142 8.63 -13.61 9.06
N VAL A 143 7.92 -14.19 10.02
CA VAL A 143 8.47 -15.19 10.96
C VAL A 143 8.94 -16.44 10.22
N LEU A 144 8.11 -16.99 9.31
CA LEU A 144 8.48 -18.17 8.51
C LEU A 144 9.74 -17.91 7.69
N ARG A 145 9.84 -16.74 7.06
CA ARG A 145 11.02 -16.32 6.29
C ARG A 145 12.27 -16.27 7.17
N LEU A 146 12.19 -15.67 8.35
CA LEU A 146 13.32 -15.60 9.29
C LEU A 146 13.74 -16.97 9.85
N GLN A 147 12.81 -17.93 9.90
CA GLN A 147 13.09 -19.32 10.23
C GLN A 147 13.69 -20.13 9.06
N GLY A 148 13.91 -19.50 7.90
CA GLY A 148 14.52 -20.13 6.73
C GLY A 148 13.53 -20.87 5.83
N HIS A 149 12.22 -20.69 6.01
CA HIS A 149 11.24 -21.24 5.08
C HIS A 149 11.28 -20.49 3.75
N GLN A 150 11.31 -21.23 2.65
CA GLN A 150 11.15 -20.66 1.32
C GLN A 150 9.68 -20.34 1.09
N LEU A 151 9.36 -19.05 1.00
CA LEU A 151 8.06 -18.56 0.57
C LEU A 151 8.11 -18.30 -0.93
N ASP A 152 7.10 -18.76 -1.66
CA ASP A 152 7.03 -18.58 -3.12
C ASP A 152 6.89 -17.10 -3.54
N TRP A 153 6.50 -16.23 -2.60
CA TRP A 153 6.21 -14.82 -2.84
C TRP A 153 6.34 -14.01 -1.55
N PRO A 154 6.67 -12.69 -1.59
CA PRO A 154 6.46 -11.80 -0.45
C PRO A 154 4.96 -11.70 -0.15
N GLU A 155 4.49 -12.59 0.71
CA GLU A 155 3.08 -12.72 1.12
C GLU A 155 2.57 -11.41 1.73
N GLU A 156 3.48 -10.58 2.26
CA GLU A 156 3.19 -9.30 2.86
C GLU A 156 2.62 -8.29 1.85
N GLU A 157 3.21 -8.22 0.65
CA GLU A 157 2.78 -7.31 -0.42
C GLU A 157 1.46 -7.78 -1.05
N LYS A 158 1.30 -9.09 -1.14
CA LYS A 158 0.11 -9.74 -1.68
C LYS A 158 -1.13 -9.51 -0.82
N GLU A 159 -1.06 -9.85 0.48
CA GLU A 159 -2.23 -9.76 1.37
C GLU A 159 -2.68 -8.31 1.58
N LEU A 160 -1.72 -7.37 1.63
CA LEU A 160 -2.04 -5.96 1.81
C LEU A 160 -2.71 -5.35 0.58
N LEU A 161 -2.20 -5.62 -0.62
CA LEU A 161 -2.78 -5.07 -1.85
C LEU A 161 -4.16 -5.69 -2.12
N ALA A 162 -4.28 -7.02 -2.03
CA ALA A 162 -5.55 -7.72 -2.17
C ALA A 162 -6.59 -7.28 -1.12
N GLY A 163 -6.18 -7.23 0.14
CA GLY A 163 -7.01 -6.74 1.24
C GLY A 163 -7.44 -5.28 1.06
N GLY A 164 -6.52 -4.40 0.67
CA GLY A 164 -6.81 -3.00 0.38
C GLY A 164 -7.84 -2.82 -0.75
N CYS A 165 -7.70 -3.56 -1.84
CA CYS A 165 -8.67 -3.56 -2.94
C CYS A 165 -10.07 -4.03 -2.48
N ARG A 166 -10.16 -5.10 -1.68
CA ARG A 166 -11.42 -5.57 -1.09
C ARG A 166 -12.06 -4.52 -0.16
N LEU A 167 -11.26 -3.87 0.69
CA LEU A 167 -11.77 -2.85 1.60
C LEU A 167 -12.24 -1.60 0.86
N ALA A 168 -11.59 -1.24 -0.25
CA ALA A 168 -12.01 -0.15 -1.12
C ALA A 168 -13.40 -0.40 -1.72
N SER A 169 -13.66 -1.62 -2.20
CA SER A 169 -14.99 -1.98 -2.72
C SER A 169 -16.03 -2.06 -1.60
N ARG A 170 -15.66 -2.58 -0.42
CA ARG A 170 -16.54 -2.62 0.76
C ARG A 170 -16.94 -1.22 1.23
N LEU A 171 -16.04 -0.25 1.14
CA LEU A 171 -16.35 1.16 1.45
C LEU A 171 -17.46 1.71 0.55
N ALA A 172 -17.55 1.23 -0.69
CA ALA A 172 -18.64 1.52 -1.63
C ALA A 172 -19.90 0.67 -1.42
N ARG A 173 -19.92 -0.21 -0.40
CA ARG A 173 -21.05 -1.09 -0.04
C ARG A 173 -21.51 -1.99 -1.19
N VAL A 174 -20.56 -2.49 -1.97
CA VAL A 174 -20.84 -3.50 -3.00
C VAL A 174 -21.18 -4.86 -2.37
N ASP A 175 -21.74 -5.76 -3.17
CA ASP A 175 -22.00 -7.14 -2.74
C ASP A 175 -20.69 -7.97 -2.59
N SER A 176 -20.81 -9.13 -1.94
CA SER A 176 -19.67 -10.02 -1.68
C SER A 176 -18.98 -10.53 -2.95
N SER A 177 -19.68 -10.63 -4.09
CA SER A 177 -19.07 -11.03 -5.36
C SER A 177 -18.11 -9.96 -5.87
N ARG A 178 -18.52 -8.69 -5.82
CA ARG A 178 -17.66 -7.56 -6.20
C ARG A 178 -16.50 -7.34 -5.21
N GLU A 179 -16.71 -7.60 -3.93
CA GLU A 179 -15.62 -7.63 -2.95
C GLU A 179 -14.59 -8.72 -3.25
N GLU A 180 -15.03 -9.89 -3.70
CA GLU A 180 -14.12 -10.97 -4.10
C GLU A 180 -13.37 -10.63 -5.39
N GLU A 181 -14.02 -10.06 -6.39
CA GLU A 181 -13.35 -9.58 -7.60
C GLU A 181 -12.27 -8.55 -7.29
N ALA A 182 -12.56 -7.57 -6.41
CA ALA A 182 -11.57 -6.58 -6.00
C ALA A 182 -10.39 -7.22 -5.25
N TYR A 183 -10.65 -8.22 -4.41
CA TYR A 183 -9.58 -9.01 -3.77
C TYR A 183 -8.70 -9.73 -4.80
N GLN A 184 -9.31 -10.40 -5.77
CA GLN A 184 -8.60 -11.08 -6.85
C GLN A 184 -7.81 -10.12 -7.74
N LEU A 185 -8.31 -8.89 -7.96
CA LEU A 185 -7.56 -7.85 -8.66
C LEU A 185 -6.27 -7.52 -7.90
N GLY A 186 -6.33 -7.30 -6.58
CA GLY A 186 -5.14 -7.01 -5.81
C GLY A 186 -4.15 -8.19 -5.76
N LEU A 187 -4.63 -9.44 -5.80
CA LEU A 187 -3.78 -10.62 -5.98
C LEU A 187 -3.09 -10.65 -7.37
N ALA A 188 -3.82 -10.30 -8.43
CA ALA A 188 -3.27 -10.23 -9.78
C ALA A 188 -2.20 -9.14 -9.89
N LEU A 189 -2.49 -7.94 -9.37
CA LEU A 189 -1.53 -6.85 -9.27
C LEU A 189 -0.29 -7.28 -8.48
N ALA A 190 -0.47 -7.89 -7.31
CA ALA A 190 0.67 -8.34 -6.50
C ALA A 190 1.58 -9.31 -7.26
N ARG A 191 1.02 -10.17 -8.13
CA ARG A 191 1.78 -11.10 -8.99
C ARG A 191 2.32 -10.47 -10.29
N LYS A 192 2.03 -9.18 -10.53
CA LYS A 192 2.25 -8.49 -11.81
C LYS A 192 1.59 -9.23 -13.00
N ASP A 193 0.43 -9.85 -12.77
CA ASP A 193 -0.36 -10.54 -13.79
C ASP A 193 -1.33 -9.56 -14.47
N GLU A 194 -0.84 -8.87 -15.51
CA GLU A 194 -1.60 -7.88 -16.28
C GLU A 194 -2.88 -8.48 -16.87
N TRP A 195 -2.78 -9.65 -17.50
CA TRP A 195 -3.91 -10.26 -18.19
C TRP A 195 -5.05 -10.59 -17.23
N GLN A 196 -4.73 -11.19 -16.08
CA GLN A 196 -5.73 -11.52 -15.08
C GLN A 196 -6.34 -10.25 -14.47
N ALA A 197 -5.55 -9.21 -14.21
CA ALA A 197 -6.05 -7.93 -13.69
C ALA A 197 -7.03 -7.27 -14.67
N LEU A 198 -6.67 -7.17 -15.96
CA LEU A 198 -7.52 -6.61 -17.01
C LEU A 198 -8.81 -7.42 -17.20
N LYS A 199 -8.72 -8.76 -17.14
CA LYS A 199 -9.88 -9.64 -17.23
C LYS A 199 -10.87 -9.43 -16.09
N ILE A 200 -10.40 -9.21 -14.87
CA ILE A 200 -11.25 -8.96 -13.70
C ILE A 200 -12.01 -7.65 -13.87
N ILE A 201 -11.31 -6.57 -14.20
CA ILE A 201 -11.95 -5.24 -14.31
C ILE A 201 -12.82 -5.10 -15.56
N ALA A 202 -12.73 -6.01 -16.53
CA ALA A 202 -13.55 -5.98 -17.74
C ALA A 202 -15.06 -5.92 -17.43
N SER A 203 -15.51 -6.59 -16.35
CA SER A 203 -16.93 -6.61 -15.94
C SER A 203 -17.36 -5.41 -15.07
N TRP A 204 -16.44 -4.50 -14.75
CA TRP A 204 -16.69 -3.35 -13.88
C TRP A 204 -17.26 -2.17 -14.66
N PRO A 205 -17.97 -1.23 -13.98
CA PRO A 205 -18.57 -0.07 -14.63
C PRO A 205 -17.60 0.73 -15.50
N GLU A 206 -18.04 1.08 -16.72
CA GLU A 206 -17.27 1.98 -17.59
C GLU A 206 -17.33 3.42 -17.07
N CYS A 207 -16.17 3.95 -16.68
CA CYS A 207 -15.99 5.28 -16.10
C CYS A 207 -14.53 5.75 -16.29
N GLN A 208 -14.25 7.02 -16.02
CA GLN A 208 -12.90 7.56 -16.11
C GLN A 208 -11.95 6.82 -15.15
N GLU A 209 -12.41 6.51 -13.94
CA GLU A 209 -11.62 5.80 -12.93
C GLU A 209 -11.21 4.40 -13.37
N LYS A 210 -12.01 3.72 -14.21
CA LYS A 210 -11.64 2.44 -14.81
C LYS A 210 -10.53 2.60 -15.85
N GLN A 211 -10.51 3.71 -16.59
CA GLN A 211 -9.43 4.00 -17.55
C GLN A 211 -8.11 4.27 -16.81
N ASP A 212 -8.16 5.09 -15.75
CA ASP A 212 -7.01 5.35 -14.87
C ASP A 212 -6.51 4.04 -14.21
N LEU A 213 -7.41 3.15 -13.77
CA LEU A 213 -7.05 1.85 -13.21
C LEU A 213 -6.43 0.91 -14.25
N THR A 214 -6.95 0.91 -15.48
CA THR A 214 -6.38 0.16 -16.60
C THR A 214 -4.95 0.65 -16.89
N TRP A 215 -4.74 1.97 -16.88
CA TRP A 215 -3.41 2.53 -17.02
C TRP A 215 -2.48 2.09 -15.88
N LEU A 216 -2.96 2.17 -14.63
CA LEU A 216 -2.18 1.76 -13.45
C LEU A 216 -1.74 0.28 -13.54
N ILE A 217 -2.64 -0.61 -14.00
CA ILE A 217 -2.35 -2.03 -14.24
C ILE A 217 -1.24 -2.18 -15.29
N ASN A 218 -1.41 -1.56 -16.45
CA ASN A 218 -0.44 -1.67 -17.56
C ASN A 218 0.93 -1.10 -17.18
N TRP A 219 0.96 -0.02 -16.40
CA TRP A 219 2.20 0.57 -15.90
C TRP A 219 2.86 -0.33 -14.84
N TYR A 220 2.10 -0.84 -13.88
CA TYR A 220 2.66 -1.59 -12.76
C TYR A 220 3.09 -3.02 -13.13
N CYS A 221 2.37 -3.68 -14.03
CA CYS A 221 2.67 -5.06 -14.42
C CYS A 221 3.75 -5.15 -15.50
N ASN A 222 4.05 -4.07 -16.23
CA ASN A 222 5.00 -4.08 -17.35
C ASN A 222 6.30 -3.32 -17.01
N ALA A 223 7.41 -4.06 -16.95
CA ALA A 223 8.72 -3.50 -16.62
C ALA A 223 9.26 -2.49 -17.65
N GLU A 224 8.92 -2.63 -18.94
CA GLU A 224 9.32 -1.66 -19.97
C GLU A 224 8.63 -0.30 -19.76
N ASN A 225 7.36 -0.32 -19.36
CA ASN A 225 6.60 0.88 -19.03
C ASN A 225 7.16 1.62 -17.80
N GLN A 226 7.73 0.88 -16.84
CA GLN A 226 8.37 1.46 -15.65
C GLN A 226 9.65 2.22 -16.04
N LEU A 227 10.53 1.57 -16.81
CA LEU A 227 11.80 2.15 -17.26
C LEU A 227 11.65 3.36 -18.19
N LEU A 228 10.61 3.39 -19.03
CA LEU A 228 10.34 4.51 -19.92
C LEU A 228 9.89 5.77 -19.16
N MET A 229 9.28 5.60 -17.99
CA MET A 229 8.71 6.69 -17.18
C MET A 229 9.69 7.21 -16.13
N GLU A 230 10.66 6.41 -15.68
CA GLU A 230 11.77 6.88 -14.83
C GLU A 230 12.76 7.78 -15.57
N ARG A 231 12.73 7.78 -16.92
CA ARG A 231 13.59 8.61 -17.78
C ARG A 231 12.94 9.93 -18.22
N ARG A 232 11.70 10.22 -17.80
CA ARG A 232 10.99 11.47 -18.06
C ARG A 232 10.89 12.28 -16.78
#